data_AF-A0A2K5PXS9-F1
#
_entry.id   AF-A0A2K5PXS9-F1
#
_cell.length_a   1.000
_cell.length_b   1.000
_cell.length_c   1.000
_cell.angle_alpha   90.00
_cell.angle_beta   90.00
_cell.angle_gamma   90.00
#
_symmetry.space_group_name_H-M   'P 1'
#
loop_
_entity.id
_entity.type
_entity.pdbx_description
1 polymer ?
#
loop_
_entity_poly.entity_id
_entity_poly.type
_entity_poly.pdbx_seq_one_letter_code
_entity_poly.pdbx_strand_id
1 'polypeptide(L)' 'MPFQTLLPVLVLCVLLLQAQGGYRDKKRIQRIKICKKQPSIDLCIHRCSYFQKCEANNICCSAFCGNVCMSIL' A
#
# COMPACT_ATOMS: atom_id res chain seq x y z
N MET A 1 38.72 11.25 -22.95
CA MET A 1 37.54 10.62 -22.33
C MET A 1 36.48 11.71 -22.18
N PRO A 2 35.50 11.83 -23.08
CA PRO A 2 34.71 13.04 -23.16
C PRO A 2 33.65 13.04 -22.05
N PHE A 3 33.73 13.99 -21.12
CA PHE A 3 32.70 14.27 -20.10
C PHE A 3 31.34 14.65 -20.71
N GLN A 4 31.27 14.83 -22.03
CA GLN A 4 30.11 15.25 -22.81
C GLN A 4 28.96 14.22 -22.79
N THR A 5 29.24 12.93 -22.55
CA THR A 5 28.21 11.88 -22.45
C THR A 5 27.71 11.65 -21.03
N LEU A 6 28.40 12.17 -20.01
CA LEU A 6 28.11 11.91 -18.61
C LEU A 6 26.89 12.71 -18.13
N LEU A 7 26.77 13.96 -18.59
CA LEU A 7 25.65 14.85 -18.29
C LEU A 7 24.29 14.31 -18.81
N PRO A 8 24.15 13.91 -20.09
CA PRO A 8 22.87 13.37 -20.58
C PRO A 8 22.48 12.05 -19.91
N VAL A 9 23.46 11.20 -19.55
CA VAL A 9 23.19 9.96 -18.79
C VAL A 9 22.67 10.27 -17.39
N LEU A 10 23.27 11.23 -16.68
CA LEU A 10 22.80 11.66 -15.36
C LEU A 10 21.38 12.26 -15.43
N VAL A 11 21.11 13.10 -16.42
CA VAL A 11 19.77 13.68 -16.63
C VAL A 11 18.73 12.57 -16.88
N LEU A 12 19.05 11.58 -17.72
CA LEU A 12 18.16 10.46 -17.99
C LEU A 12 17.89 9.62 -16.72
N CYS A 13 18.92 9.36 -15.92
CA CYS A 13 18.77 8.66 -14.64
C CYS A 13 17.83 9.40 -13.68
N VAL A 14 17.98 10.72 -13.53
CA VAL A 14 17.12 11.54 -12.67
C VAL A 14 15.66 11.49 -13.14
N LEU A 15 15.42 11.59 -14.45
CA LEU A 15 14.06 11.51 -15.01
C LEU A 15 13.41 10.15 -14.75
N LEU A 16 14.16 9.06 -14.88
CA LEU A 16 13.66 7.70 -14.62
C LEU A 16 13.37 7.45 -13.13
N LEU A 17 14.17 8.01 -12.23
CA LEU A 17 13.98 7.90 -10.78
C LEU A 17 12.67 8.55 -10.28
N GLN A 18 12.20 9.63 -10.92
CA GLN A 18 10.95 10.30 -10.51
C GLN A 18 9.69 9.45 -10.77
N ALA A 19 9.75 8.47 -11.67
CA ALA A 19 8.57 7.67 -12.04
C ALA A 19 8.21 6.56 -11.04
N GLN A 20 9.09 6.21 -10.09
CA GLN A 20 8.88 5.04 -9.22
C GLN A 20 8.10 5.34 -7.91
N GLY A 21 7.92 6.61 -7.53
CA GLY A 21 7.36 6.99 -6.22
C GLY A 21 5.82 7.03 -6.14
N GLY A 22 5.11 7.29 -7.24
CA GLY A 22 3.70 7.70 -7.16
C GLY A 22 2.69 6.57 -6.89
N TYR A 23 2.90 5.37 -7.42
CA TYR A 23 1.90 4.28 -7.33
C TYR A 23 1.87 3.61 -5.95
N ARG A 24 3.05 3.42 -5.34
CA ARG A 24 3.16 2.80 -4.00
C ARG A 24 2.53 3.67 -2.92
N ASP A 25 2.66 4.98 -3.04
CA ASP A 25 2.12 5.94 -2.08
C ASP A 25 0.58 5.97 -2.10
N LYS A 26 -0.03 5.98 -3.30
CA LYS A 26 -1.50 5.90 -3.46
C LYS A 26 -2.09 4.66 -2.81
N LYS A 27 -1.49 3.47 -3.02
CA LYS A 27 -1.93 2.22 -2.37
C LYS A 27 -1.83 2.28 -0.85
N ARG A 28 -0.76 2.87 -0.32
CA ARG A 28 -0.57 3.05 1.12
C ARG A 28 -1.66 3.95 1.71
N ILE A 29 -1.91 5.10 1.08
CA ILE A 29 -2.96 6.04 1.48
C ILE A 29 -4.33 5.36 1.48
N GLN A 30 -4.65 4.58 0.44
CA GLN A 30 -5.91 3.84 0.35
C GLN A 30 -6.07 2.84 1.49
N ARG A 31 -5.02 2.05 1.80
CA ARG A 31 -5.04 1.12 2.95
C ARG A 31 -5.30 1.83 4.27
N ILE A 32 -4.63 2.96 4.50
CA ILE A 32 -4.84 3.78 5.71
C ILE A 32 -6.29 4.26 5.78
N LYS A 33 -6.86 4.73 4.67
CA LYS A 33 -8.25 5.22 4.62
C LYS A 33 -9.26 4.11 4.94
N ILE A 34 -9.03 2.89 4.44
CA ILE A 34 -9.88 1.73 4.73
C ILE A 34 -9.79 1.37 6.22
N CYS A 35 -8.57 1.18 6.75
CA CYS A 35 -8.39 0.78 8.15
C CYS A 35 -8.77 1.86 9.19
N LYS A 36 -8.94 3.12 8.77
CA LYS A 36 -9.50 4.17 9.64
C LYS A 36 -11.01 4.04 9.85
N LYS A 37 -11.73 3.32 8.99
CA LYS A 37 -13.16 3.07 9.19
C LYS A 37 -13.31 2.10 10.37
N GLN A 38 -14.27 2.36 11.25
CA GLN A 38 -14.61 1.40 12.30
C GLN A 38 -15.41 0.25 11.67
N PRO A 39 -15.03 -1.03 11.88
CA PRO A 39 -15.84 -2.14 11.41
C PRO A 39 -17.15 -2.20 12.19
N SER A 40 -18.18 -2.72 11.53
CA SER A 40 -19.38 -3.18 12.21
C SER A 40 -19.07 -4.42 13.07
N ILE A 41 -19.92 -4.73 14.05
CA ILE A 41 -19.69 -5.83 15.00
C ILE A 41 -19.71 -7.19 14.29
N ASP A 42 -20.53 -7.35 13.25
CA ASP A 42 -20.58 -8.55 12.41
C ASP A 42 -19.24 -8.85 11.73
N LEU A 43 -18.48 -7.83 11.34
CA LEU A 43 -17.14 -8.01 10.77
C LEU A 43 -16.11 -8.58 11.76
N CYS A 44 -16.37 -8.54 13.07
CA CYS A 44 -15.44 -9.07 14.09
C CYS A 44 -15.25 -10.59 14.03
N ILE A 45 -16.11 -11.33 13.32
CA ILE A 45 -15.94 -12.76 13.08
C ILE A 45 -14.87 -13.04 12.00
N HIS A 46 -14.65 -12.08 11.09
CA HIS A 46 -13.72 -12.20 9.97
C HIS A 46 -12.30 -11.79 10.38
N ARG A 47 -11.71 -12.56 11.30
CA ARG A 47 -10.38 -12.26 11.85
C ARG A 47 -9.26 -12.60 10.88
N CYS A 48 -8.16 -11.86 11.03
CA CYS A 48 -6.91 -12.13 10.32
C CYS A 48 -5.72 -12.10 11.27
N SER A 49 -4.66 -12.80 10.87
CA SER A 49 -3.39 -12.86 11.59
C SER A 49 -2.26 -13.11 10.60
N TYR A 50 -1.05 -13.26 11.13
CA TYR A 50 0.09 -13.69 10.32
C TYR A 50 -0.18 -15.03 9.61
N PHE A 51 -0.86 -15.97 10.29
CA PHE A 51 -1.16 -17.30 9.78
C PHE A 51 -2.48 -17.37 9.00
N GLN A 52 -3.47 -16.54 9.37
CA GLN A 52 -4.79 -16.51 8.72
C GLN A 52 -4.94 -15.23 7.90
N LYS A 53 -4.77 -15.35 6.59
CA LYS A 53 -4.85 -14.22 5.66
C LYS A 53 -6.29 -13.97 5.21
N CYS A 54 -6.56 -12.72 4.84
CA CYS A 54 -7.83 -12.33 4.22
C CYS A 54 -7.94 -12.88 2.80
N GLU A 55 -9.18 -13.09 2.35
CA GLU A 55 -9.49 -13.39 0.95
C GLU A 55 -9.07 -12.25 0.01
N ALA A 56 -9.07 -12.51 -1.30
CA ALA A 56 -8.83 -11.50 -2.31
C ALA A 56 -9.72 -10.26 -2.10
N ASN A 57 -9.20 -9.09 -2.45
CA ASN A 57 -9.85 -7.78 -2.29
C ASN A 57 -10.16 -7.34 -0.85
N ASN A 58 -9.59 -8.02 0.15
CA ASN A 58 -9.66 -7.62 1.54
C ASN A 58 -8.27 -7.29 2.10
N ILE A 59 -8.21 -6.41 3.10
CA ILE A 59 -7.01 -6.09 3.86
C ILE A 59 -7.20 -6.36 5.34
N CYS A 60 -6.13 -6.79 6.00
CA CYS A 60 -6.12 -6.98 7.44
C CYS A 60 -5.90 -5.62 8.14
N CYS A 61 -6.88 -5.16 8.91
CA CYS A 61 -6.85 -3.91 9.65
C CYS A 61 -6.94 -4.17 11.15
N SER A 62 -6.26 -3.36 11.96
CA SER A 62 -6.43 -3.38 13.41
C SER A 62 -7.70 -2.64 13.80
N ALA A 63 -8.54 -3.27 14.63
CA ALA A 63 -9.82 -2.74 15.09
C ALA A 63 -10.03 -3.03 16.58
N PHE A 64 -11.13 -2.49 17.14
CA PHE A 64 -11.47 -2.63 18.57
C PHE A 64 -11.64 -4.10 19.02
N CYS A 65 -12.04 -4.99 18.12
CA CYS A 65 -12.22 -6.42 18.38
C CYS A 65 -11.04 -7.28 17.91
N GLY A 66 -9.89 -6.67 17.65
CA GLY A 66 -8.69 -7.30 17.11
C GLY A 66 -8.48 -7.05 15.63
N ASN A 67 -7.60 -7.83 15.00
CA ASN A 67 -7.32 -7.72 13.57
C ASN A 67 -8.44 -8.39 12.75
N VAL A 68 -9.03 -7.63 11.82
CA VAL A 68 -10.16 -8.07 11.00
C VAL A 68 -9.96 -7.75 9.52
N CYS A 69 -10.57 -8.54 8.65
CA CYS A 69 -10.55 -8.33 7.21
C CYS A 69 -11.56 -7.25 6.80
N MET A 70 -11.10 -6.23 6.07
CA MET A 70 -11.93 -5.16 5.52
C MET A 70 -11.85 -5.12 3.99
N SER A 71 -12.99 -4.86 3.34
CA SER A 71 -13.08 -4.68 1.89
C SER A 71 -12.28 -3.48 1.40
N ILE A 72 -11.59 -3.66 0.27
CA ILE A 72 -10.92 -2.58 -0.47
C ILE A 72 -11.89 -1.86 -1.42
N LEU A 73 -13.00 -2.51 -1.76
CA LEU A 73 -14.13 -2.00 -2.55
C LEU A 73 -15.09 -1.20 -1.67
#